data_AF-A0A529LZB6-F1
#
_entry.id   AF-A0A529LZB6-F1
#
_cell.length_a   1.000
_cell.length_b   1.000
_cell.length_c   1.000
_cell.angle_alpha   90.00
_cell.angle_beta   90.00
_cell.angle_gamma   90.00
#
_symmetry.space_group_name_H-M   'P 1'
#
loop_
_entity.id
_entity.type
_entity.pdbx_description
1 polymer ?
#
loop_
_entity_poly.entity_id
_entity_poly.type
_entity_poly.pdbx_seq_one_letter_code
_entity_poly.pdbx_strand_id
1 'polypeptide(L)' 'HVVVKSGSMAIATVMSVTLSIDHRCVDGVLGAKLLQIFKSYIENPMSMVA' A
#
# COMPACT_ATOMS: atom_id res chain seq x y z
N HIS A 1 3.48 -15.48 -1.77
CA HIS A 1 3.76 -15.55 -0.32
C HIS A 1 2.52 -16.09 0.40
N VAL A 2 2.69 -16.89 1.45
CA VAL A 2 1.55 -17.31 2.30
C VAL A 2 1.21 -16.16 3.22
N VAL A 3 -0.06 -15.73 3.20
CA VAL A 3 -0.60 -14.67 4.04
C VAL A 3 -1.80 -15.19 4.81
N VAL A 4 -2.00 -14.73 6.03
CA VAL A 4 -3.19 -15.08 6.81
C VAL A 4 -4.28 -14.05 6.49
N LYS A 5 -5.37 -14.51 5.89
CA LYS A 5 -6.55 -13.67 5.61
C LYS A 5 -7.75 -14.28 6.35
N SER A 6 -8.35 -13.49 7.24
CA SER A 6 -9.51 -13.91 8.04
C SER A 6 -9.30 -15.24 8.80
N GLY A 7 -8.10 -15.46 9.35
CA GLY A 7 -7.76 -16.67 10.12
C GLY A 7 -7.40 -17.90 9.28
N SER A 8 -7.45 -17.83 7.96
CA SER A 8 -7.06 -18.92 7.06
C SER A 8 -5.78 -18.58 6.27
N MET A 9 -4.93 -19.58 6.04
CA MET A 9 -3.74 -19.43 5.19
C MET A 9 -4.16 -19.35 3.73
N ALA A 10 -3.77 -18.28 3.05
CA ALA A 10 -4.03 -18.05 1.63
C ALA A 10 -2.74 -17.75 0.88
N ILE A 11 -2.67 -18.14 -0.39
CA ILE A 11 -1.58 -17.73 -1.28
C ILE A 11 -1.96 -16.39 -1.90
N ALA A 12 -1.10 -15.38 -1.72
CA ALA A 12 -1.27 -14.07 -2.33
C ALA A 12 0.00 -13.60 -3.04
N THR A 13 -0.20 -12.80 -4.09
CA THR A 13 0.85 -11.98 -4.72
C THR A 13 1.07 -10.76 -3.84
N VAL A 14 2.30 -10.59 -3.36
CA VAL A 14 2.69 -9.50 -2.46
C VAL A 14 3.77 -8.69 -3.16
N MET A 15 3.64 -7.36 -3.16
CA MET A 15 4.61 -6.42 -3.70
C MET A 15 5.13 -5.52 -2.59
N SER A 16 6.45 -5.42 -2.46
CA SER A 16 7.10 -4.46 -1.58
C SER A 16 7.31 -3.13 -2.31
N VAL A 17 6.95 -2.02 -1.67
CA VAL A 17 7.09 -0.67 -2.23
C VAL A 17 7.87 0.18 -1.25
N THR A 18 8.87 0.91 -1.76
CA THR A 18 9.68 1.84 -0.99
C THR A 18 9.46 3.24 -1.53
N LEU A 19 9.04 4.17 -0.67
CA LEU A 19 8.90 5.59 -1.01
C LEU A 19 10.05 6.37 -0.35
N SER A 20 10.80 7.11 -1.17
CA SER A 20 11.78 8.08 -0.70
C SER A 20 11.16 9.48 -0.76
N ILE A 21 11.08 10.16 0.37
CA ILE A 21 10.53 11.51 0.49
C ILE A 21 11.59 12.47 1.01
N ASP A 22 11.61 13.69 0.47
CA ASP A 22 12.37 14.78 1.03
C ASP A 22 11.65 15.31 2.27
N HIS A 23 12.22 15.04 3.44
CA HIS A 23 11.61 15.39 4.74
C HIS A 23 11.54 16.91 4.98
N ARG A 24 12.21 17.73 4.17
CA ARG A 24 12.11 19.20 4.27
C ARG A 24 10.77 19.70 3.71
N CYS A 25 10.19 18.95 2.78
CA CYS A 25 8.91 19.30 2.15
C CYS A 25 7.75 18.40 2.60
N VAL A 26 8.02 17.17 3.00
CA VAL A 26 6.98 16.16 3.29
C VAL A 26 7.26 15.51 4.64
N ASP A 27 6.32 15.64 5.57
CA ASP A 27 6.44 14.94 6.84
C ASP A 27 6.24 13.41 6.67
N GLY A 28 6.81 12.63 7.60
CA GLY A 28 6.71 11.17 7.56
C GLY A 28 5.27 10.63 7.63
N VAL A 29 4.34 11.39 8.22
CA VAL A 29 2.93 11.01 8.34
C VAL A 29 2.22 11.12 6.99
N LEU A 30 2.50 12.17 6.23
CA LEU A 30 1.98 12.43 4.90
C LEU A 30 2.53 11.40 3.91
N GLY A 31 3.81 11.04 4.03
CA GLY A 31 4.41 9.94 3.27
C GLY A 31 3.75 8.58 3.55
N ALA A 32 3.48 8.28 4.82
CA ALA A 32 2.77 7.05 5.19
C ALA A 32 1.32 7.03 4.68
N LYS A 33 0.62 8.16 4.75
CA LYS A 33 -0.74 8.32 4.18
C LYS A 33 -0.73 8.10 2.66
N LEU A 34 0.25 8.67 1.96
CA LEU A 34 0.40 8.49 0.53
C LEU A 34 0.61 7.01 0.18
N LEU A 35 1.47 6.30 0.92
CA LEU A 35 1.69 4.87 0.74
C LEU A 35 0.44 4.03 0.99
N GLN A 36 -0.40 4.38 1.98
CA GLN A 36 -1.66 3.68 2.24
C GLN A 36 -2.67 3.86 1.09
N ILE A 37 -2.79 5.09 0.59
CA ILE A 37 -3.66 5.40 -0.55
C ILE A 37 -3.16 4.67 -1.80
N PHE A 38 -1.85 4.74 -2.06
CA PHE A 38 -1.21 4.04 -3.17
C PHE A 38 -1.45 2.52 -3.10
N LYS A 39 -1.25 1.91 -1.93
CA LYS A 39 -1.56 0.50 -1.71
C LYS A 39 -3.02 0.17 -2.05
N SER A 40 -3.95 1.02 -1.61
CA SER A 40 -5.39 0.82 -1.85
C SER A 40 -5.74 0.87 -3.33
N TYR A 41 -5.11 1.77 -4.10
CA TYR A 41 -5.28 1.84 -5.55
C TYR A 41 -4.74 0.60 -6.27
N ILE A 42 -3.58 0.08 -5.84
CA ILE A 42 -2.99 -1.12 -6.44
C ILE A 42 -3.78 -2.39 -6.07
N GLU A 43 -4.31 -2.48 -4.84
CA GLU A 43 -5.15 -3.61 -4.41
C GLU A 43 -6.56 -3.57 -5.01
N ASN A 44 -7.08 -2.39 -5.37
CA ASN A 44 -8.42 -2.20 -5.94
C ASN A 44 -8.39 -1.18 -7.11
N PRO A 45 -7.86 -1.55 -8.29
CA PRO A 45 -7.68 -0.62 -9.41
C PRO A 45 -8.99 -0.01 -9.93
N MET A 46 -10.13 -0.65 -9.71
CA MET A 46 -11.46 -0.12 -10.06
C MET A 46 -11.83 1.15 -9.28
N SER A 47 -11.22 1.42 -8.12
CA SER A 47 -11.44 2.64 -7.34
C SER A 47 -10.81 3.90 -7.94
N MET A 48 -9.94 3.73 -8.95
CA MET A 48 -9.21 4.83 -9.60
C MET A 48 -9.97 5.46 -10.79
N VAL A 49 -11.10 4.88 -11.21
CA VAL A 49 -11.79 5.22 -12.48
C VAL A 49 -13.21 5.81 -12.27
N ALA A 50 -13.60 6.15 -11.03
CA ALA A 50 -14.92 6.72 -10.73
C ALA A 50 -14.89 8.23 -10.49
#